data_AF-A0A1H3HYY2-F1
#
_entry.id   AF-A0A1H3HYY2-F1
#
_cell.length_a   1.000
_cell.length_b   1.000
_cell.length_c   1.000
_cell.angle_alpha   90.00
_cell.angle_beta   90.00
_cell.angle_gamma   90.00
#
_symmetry.space_group_name_H-M   'P 1'
#
loop_
_entity.id
_entity.type
_entity.pdbx_description
1 polymer ?
#
loop_
_entity_poly.entity_id
_entity_poly.type
_entity_poly.pdbx_seq_one_letter_code
_entity_poly.pdbx_strand_id
1 'polypeptide(L)' 'MLLTAWLAWPLLAWALEPEVQEAKDEGMRLYGLGISGEIIPYLEPAAEAGDVEAMYYYQQGGRT' A
#
# COMPACT_ATOMS: atom_id res chain seq x y z
N MET A 1 27.83 -25.41 -7.91
CA MET A 1 26.40 -25.11 -8.16
C MET A 1 26.07 -23.88 -7.33
N LEU A 2 26.07 -22.69 -7.95
CA LEU A 2 26.04 -21.40 -7.25
C LEU A 2 25.19 -20.41 -8.07
N LEU A 3 23.90 -20.69 -8.22
CA LEU A 3 23.02 -19.89 -9.11
C LEU A 3 21.57 -19.78 -8.60
N THR A 4 21.29 -20.09 -7.33
CA THR A 4 19.93 -20.01 -6.78
C THR A 4 19.70 -18.82 -5.86
N ALA A 5 20.75 -18.13 -5.41
CA ALA A 5 20.63 -17.02 -4.46
C ALA A 5 20.07 -15.72 -5.08
N TRP A 6 20.01 -15.61 -6.42
CA TRP A 6 19.58 -14.39 -7.11
C TRP A 6 18.07 -14.36 -7.42
N LEU A 7 17.37 -15.48 -7.27
CA LEU A 7 15.94 -15.58 -7.61
C LEU A 7 14.99 -15.22 -6.46
N ALA A 8 15.50 -15.02 -5.24
CA ALA A 8 14.69 -14.64 -4.08
C ALA A 8 14.46 -13.12 -3.97
N TRP A 9 15.13 -12.32 -4.80
CA TRP A 9 15.07 -10.85 -4.73
C TRP A 9 13.70 -10.21 -5.02
N PRO A 10 12.80 -10.75 -5.89
CA PRO A 10 11.49 -10.12 -6.07
C PRO A 10 10.47 -10.58 -5.02
N LEU A 11 10.79 -11.59 -4.21
CA LEU A 11 9.91 -12.13 -3.18
C LEU A 11 10.05 -11.40 -1.84
N LEU A 12 11.08 -10.56 -1.68
CA LEU A 12 10.99 -9.40 -0.79
C LEU A 12 10.15 -8.32 -1.48
N ALA A 13 8.90 -8.61 -1.82
CA ALA A 13 7.91 -7.56 -1.69
C ALA A 13 8.05 -7.08 -0.25
N TRP A 14 8.53 -5.84 -0.06
CA TRP A 14 8.71 -5.27 1.27
C TRP A 14 7.34 -5.34 1.95
N ALA A 15 7.19 -6.32 2.86
CA ALA A 15 6.02 -6.39 3.70
C ALA A 15 5.97 -5.07 4.47
N LEU A 16 4.84 -4.38 4.36
CA LEU A 16 4.62 -3.14 5.10
C LEU A 16 4.80 -3.41 6.59
N GLU A 17 5.27 -2.40 7.32
CA GLU A 17 5.22 -2.47 8.77
C GLU A 17 3.76 -2.72 9.23
N PRO A 18 3.52 -3.48 10.30
CA PRO A 18 2.17 -3.87 10.70
C PRO A 18 1.21 -2.69 10.86
N GLU A 19 1.70 -1.57 11.39
CA GLU A 19 0.94 -0.33 11.57
C GLU A 19 0.56 0.32 10.24
N VAL A 20 1.47 0.26 9.25
CA VAL A 20 1.25 0.77 7.90
C VAL A 20 0.25 -0.12 7.14
N GLN A 21 0.30 -1.43 7.36
CA GLN A 21 -0.67 -2.37 6.80
C GLN A 21 -2.07 -2.15 7.40
N GLU A 22 -2.18 -1.96 8.72
CA GLU A 22 -3.45 -1.69 9.39
C GLU A 22 -4.07 -0.36 8.91
N ALA A 23 -3.25 0.69 8.77
CA ALA A 23 -3.68 1.95 8.18
C ALA A 23 -4.19 1.77 6.75
N LYS A 24 -3.44 1.03 5.90
CA LYS A 24 -3.87 0.70 4.54
C LYS A 24 -5.23 0.00 4.54
N ASP A 25 -5.40 -1.02 5.38
CA ASP A 25 -6.64 -1.79 5.45
C ASP A 25 -7.85 -0.90 5.83
N GLU A 26 -7.66 0.05 6.74
CA GLU A 26 -8.69 1.03 7.10
C GLU A 26 -9.00 2.00 5.95
N GLY A 27 -7.98 2.50 5.25
CA GLY A 27 -8.16 3.33 4.05
C GLY A 27 -8.94 2.60 2.97
N MET A 28 -8.66 1.31 2.76
CA MET A 28 -9.39 0.45 1.82
C MET A 28 -10.83 0.19 2.26
N ARG A 29 -11.07 0.03 3.57
CA ARG A 29 -12.43 -0.08 4.13
C ARG A 29 -13.25 1.19 3.86
N LEU A 30 -12.67 2.37 4.10
CA LEU A 30 -13.31 3.67 3.83
C LEU A 30 -13.60 3.87 2.34
N TYR A 31 -12.66 3.47 1.47
CA TYR A 31 -12.87 3.49 0.02
C TYR A 31 -14.06 2.60 -0.40
N GLY A 32 -14.15 1.38 0.14
CA GLY A 32 -15.27 0.48 -0.10
C GLY A 32 -16.63 1.01 0.37
N LEU A 33 -16.64 1.93 1.35
CA LEU A 33 -17.83 2.64 1.80
C LEU A 33 -18.15 3.90 0.98
N GLY A 34 -17.33 4.23 -0.03
CA GLY A 34 -17.47 5.45 -0.83
C GLY A 34 -17.03 6.73 -0.11
N ILE A 35 -16.32 6.62 1.02
CA ILE A 35 -15.81 7.76 1.81
C ILE A 35 -14.40 8.12 1.28
N SER A 36 -14.29 8.38 -0.03
CA SER A 36 -12.99 8.54 -0.70
C SER A 36 -12.23 9.79 -0.27
N GLY A 37 -12.89 10.81 0.26
CA GLY A 37 -12.24 12.05 0.72
C GLY A 37 -11.39 11.88 1.98
N GLU A 38 -11.58 10.78 2.74
CA GLU A 38 -10.89 10.55 4.01
C GLU A 38 -9.76 9.51 3.91
N ILE A 39 -9.55 8.89 2.75
CA ILE A 39 -8.61 7.75 2.60
C ILE A 39 -7.14 8.18 2.53
N ILE A 40 -6.86 9.44 2.16
CA ILE A 40 -5.49 9.94 1.93
C ILE A 40 -4.56 9.68 3.13
N PRO A 41 -4.86 10.10 4.37
CA PRO A 41 -3.96 9.89 5.51
C PRO A 41 -3.71 8.42 5.84
N TYR A 42 -4.62 7.52 5.46
CA TYR A 42 -4.48 6.08 5.67
C TYR A 42 -3.61 5.41 4.61
N LEU A 43 -3.65 5.91 3.38
CA LEU A 43 -2.94 5.32 2.25
C LEU A 43 -1.57 5.94 1.99
N GLU A 44 -1.32 7.17 2.46
CA GLU A 44 -0.06 7.88 2.28
C GLU A 44 1.16 7.07 2.76
N PRO A 45 1.20 6.48 3.98
CA PRO A 45 2.38 5.76 4.44
C PRO A 45 2.67 4.50 3.62
N ALA A 46 1.62 3.78 3.20
CA ALA A 46 1.77 2.61 2.35
C ALA A 46 2.20 3.00 0.92
N ALA A 47 1.68 4.11 0.39
CA ALA A 47 2.07 4.65 -0.91
C ALA A 47 3.54 5.12 -0.91
N GLU A 48 3.99 5.78 0.15
CA GLU A 48 5.39 6.18 0.34
C GLU A 48 6.33 4.99 0.49
N ALA A 49 5.87 3.90 1.12
CA ALA A 49 6.58 2.63 1.19
C ALA A 49 6.61 1.85 -0.14
N GLY A 50 5.90 2.35 -1.17
CA GLY A 50 5.89 1.76 -2.51
C GLY A 50 4.83 0.66 -2.72
N ASP A 51 3.82 0.58 -1.85
CA ASP A 51 2.68 -0.31 -2.06
C ASP A 51 1.86 0.17 -3.27
N VAL A 52 1.89 -0.64 -4.34
CA VAL A 52 1.29 -0.30 -5.64
C VAL A 52 -0.22 -0.04 -5.53
N GLU A 53 -0.90 -0.76 -4.65
CA GLU A 53 -2.32 -0.60 -4.43
C GLU A 53 -2.63 0.73 -3.73
N ALA A 54 -1.91 1.03 -2.64
CA ALA A 54 -2.03 2.29 -1.92
C ALA A 54 -1.71 3.49 -2.82
N MET A 55 -0.66 3.42 -3.65
CA MET A 55 -0.33 4.48 -4.62
C MET A 55 -1.49 4.76 -5.59
N TYR A 56 -2.16 3.72 -6.09
CA TYR A 56 -3.29 3.86 -7.00
C TYR A 56 -4.48 4.57 -6.34
N TYR A 57 -4.85 4.16 -5.12
CA TYR A 57 -5.99 4.72 -4.41
C TYR A 57 -5.70 6.09 -3.77
N TYR A 58 -4.46 6.34 -3.35
CA TYR A 58 -4.00 7.65 -2.87
C TYR A 58 -4.22 8.74 -3.95
N GLN A 59 -3.85 8.46 -5.21
CA GLN A 59 -4.12 9.37 -6.33
C GLN A 59 -5.61 9.55 -6.66
N GLN A 60 -6.46 8.62 -6.26
CA GLN A 60 -7.91 8.72 -6.47
C GLN A 60 -8.55 9.60 -5.37
N GLY A 61 -8.13 9.44 -4.11
CA GLY A 61 -8.61 10.25 -2.99
C GLY A 61 -8.32 11.75 -3.15
N GLY A 62 -7.23 12.12 -3.83
CA GLY A 62 -6.87 13.53 -4.10
C GLY A 62 -7.62 14.20 -5.25
N ARG A 63 -8.54 13.50 -5.93
CA ARG A 63 -9.27 14.01 -7.11
C ARG A 63 -10.75 14.33 -6.87
N THR A 64 -11.24 14.17 -5.65
CA THR A 64 -12.61 14.52 -5.21
C THR A 64 -12.65 15.83 -4.46
#